data_AF-X0V9B8-F1
#
_entry.id   AF-X0V9B8-F1
#
_cell.length_a   1.000
_cell.length_b   1.000
_cell.length_c   1.000
_cell.angle_alpha   90.00
_cell.angle_beta   90.00
_cell.angle_gamma   90.00
#
_symmetry.space_group_name_H-M   'P 1'
#
loop_
_entity.id
_entity.type
_entity.pdbx_description
1 polymer ?
#
loop_
_entity_poly.entity_id
_entity_poly.type
_entity_poly.pdbx_seq_one_letter_code
_entity_poly.pdbx_strand_id
1 'polypeptide(L)' 'MGKYLIPAVIVIAFLAGFFVSQFSGQFAGSGESTGIQSNFSGTKMVTRIIDGDTVIIEGESVRLLGMDTDERGEPCY' A
#
# COMPACT_ATOMS: atom_id res chain seq x y z
N MET A 1 -47.73 -4.81 -28.41
CA MET A 1 -46.61 -4.53 -27.49
C MET A 1 -45.35 -5.38 -27.74
N GLY A 2 -45.25 -6.21 -28.80
CA GLY A 2 -44.13 -7.15 -28.98
C GLY A 2 -42.96 -6.70 -29.88
N LYS A 3 -43.02 -5.53 -30.54
CA LYS A 3 -41.99 -5.12 -31.52
C LYS A 3 -40.67 -4.66 -30.88
N TYR A 4 -40.72 -4.18 -29.64
CA TYR A 4 -39.54 -3.68 -28.91
C TYR A 4 -38.96 -4.69 -27.93
N LEU A 5 -39.57 -5.86 -27.79
CA LEU A 5 -39.11 -6.90 -26.87
C LEU A 5 -37.71 -7.41 -27.26
N ILE A 6 -37.53 -7.73 -28.54
CA ILE A 6 -36.26 -8.24 -29.07
C ILE A 6 -35.13 -7.21 -28.97
N PRO A 7 -35.28 -5.95 -29.45
CA PRO A 7 -34.21 -4.96 -29.32
C PRO A 7 -33.94 -4.59 -27.85
N ALA A 8 -34.94 -4.58 -26.97
CA ALA A 8 -34.73 -4.33 -25.54
C ALA A 8 -33.90 -5.43 -24.87
N VAL A 9 -34.16 -6.70 -25.18
CA VAL A 9 -33.40 -7.84 -24.65
C VAL A 9 -31.93 -7.77 -25.09
N ILE A 10 -31.68 -7.39 -26.35
CA ILE A 10 -30.31 -7.23 -26.86
C ILE A 10 -29.59 -6.12 -26.10
N VAL A 11 -30.20 -4.95 -25.93
CA VAL A 11 -29.58 -3.82 -25.20
C VAL A 11 -29.28 -4.19 -23.76
N ILE A 12 -30.19 -4.88 -23.07
CA ILE A 12 -29.98 -5.32 -21.69
C ILE A 12 -28.83 -6.33 -21.60
N ALA A 13 -28.74 -7.28 -22.54
CA ALA A 13 -27.64 -8.25 -22.57
C ALA A 13 -26.27 -7.58 -22.79
N PHE A 14 -26.20 -6.57 -23.66
CA PHE A 14 -24.98 -5.79 -23.87
C PHE A 14 -24.56 -5.00 -22.62
N LEU A 15 -25.52 -4.34 -21.94
CA LEU A 15 -25.24 -3.58 -20.73
C LEU A 15 -24.81 -4.49 -19.56
N ALA A 16 -25.46 -5.64 -19.40
CA ALA A 16 -25.07 -6.63 -18.39
C ALA A 16 -23.67 -7.19 -18.65
N GLY A 17 -23.35 -7.54 -19.90
CA GLY A 17 -22.01 -8.01 -20.27
C GLY A 17 -20.92 -6.96 -20.03
N PHE A 18 -21.19 -5.69 -20.34
CA PHE A 18 -20.28 -4.58 -20.06
C PHE A 18 -20.10 -4.35 -18.56
N PHE A 19 -21.18 -4.46 -17.77
CA PHE A 19 -21.10 -4.30 -16.31
C PHE A 19 -20.29 -5.43 -15.67
N VAL A 20 -20.48 -6.68 -16.10
CA VAL A 20 -19.71 -7.83 -15.62
C VAL A 20 -18.23 -7.69 -15.97
N SER A 21 -17.87 -7.17 -17.14
CA SER A 21 -16.46 -6.98 -17.52
C SER A 21 -15.76 -5.89 -16.73
N GLN A 22 -16.45 -4.81 -16.35
CA GLN A 22 -15.90 -3.78 -15.46
C GLN A 22 -15.77 -4.27 -14.02
N PHE A 23 -16.77 -5.01 -13.52
CA PHE A 23 -16.78 -5.49 -12.13
C PHE A 23 -15.75 -6.60 -11.88
N SER A 24 -15.56 -7.51 -12.85
CA SER A 24 -14.55 -8.58 -12.74
C SER A 24 -13.11 -8.04 -12.72
N GLY A 25 -12.86 -6.86 -13.30
CA GLY A 25 -11.56 -6.17 -13.22
C GLY A 25 -11.24 -5.56 -11.85
N GLN A 26 -12.24 -5.31 -10.98
CA GLN A 26 -12.04 -4.71 -9.65
C GLN A 26 -11.73 -5.73 -8.55
N PHE A 27 -12.09 -7.01 -8.74
CA PHE A 27 -11.85 -8.06 -7.75
C PHE A 27 -10.55 -8.85 -8.00
N ALA A 28 -9.90 -8.62 -9.14
CA ALA A 28 -8.50 -8.97 -9.32
C ALA A 28 -7.65 -8.01 -8.49
N GLY A 29 -7.71 -8.17 -7.17
CA GLY A 29 -6.85 -7.50 -6.22
C GLY A 29 -5.41 -7.90 -6.48
N SER A 30 -4.76 -7.22 -7.43
CA SER A 30 -3.35 -6.96 -7.29
C SER A 30 -3.23 -6.19 -5.98
N GLY A 31 -2.76 -6.87 -4.93
CA GLY A 31 -2.22 -6.18 -3.78
C GLY A 31 -1.13 -5.28 -4.31
N GLU A 32 -1.50 -4.03 -4.61
CA GLU A 32 -0.57 -2.96 -4.82
C GLU A 32 0.05 -2.76 -3.44
N SER A 33 1.09 -3.56 -3.20
CA SER A 33 2.19 -3.11 -2.39
C SER A 33 2.63 -1.83 -3.09
N THR A 34 2.07 -0.71 -2.65
CA THR A 34 2.77 0.55 -2.66
C THR A 34 4.06 0.24 -1.93
N GLY A 35 5.04 -0.26 -2.69
CA GLY A 35 6.39 -0.43 -2.24
C GLY A 35 6.73 0.96 -1.75
N ILE A 36 6.82 1.10 -0.44
CA ILE A 36 7.27 2.33 0.18
C ILE A 36 8.58 2.61 -0.56
N GLN A 37 8.58 3.63 -1.43
CA GLN A 37 9.82 4.16 -1.96
C GLN A 37 10.50 4.76 -0.75
N SER A 38 11.19 3.93 0.01
CA SER A 38 12.13 4.42 0.97
C SER A 38 13.20 5.09 0.11
N ASN A 39 13.31 6.41 0.23
CA ASN A 39 14.51 7.15 -0.21
C ASN A 39 15.75 6.77 0.64
N PHE A 40 15.70 5.58 1.22
CA PHE A 40 16.60 4.98 2.18
C PHE A 40 17.21 3.71 1.59
N SER A 41 17.59 3.81 0.31
CA SER A 41 18.34 2.79 -0.40
C SER A 41 19.80 3.19 -0.49
N GLY A 42 20.70 2.22 -0.33
CA GLY A 42 22.15 2.43 -0.35
C GLY A 42 22.77 2.68 1.02
N THR A 43 24.09 2.91 1.03
CA THR A 43 24.85 3.23 2.25
C THR A 43 24.66 4.69 2.60
N LYS A 44 24.24 4.98 3.83
CA LYS A 44 24.09 6.33 4.36
C LYS A 44 24.96 6.55 5.60
N MET A 45 25.20 7.81 5.94
CA MET A 45 26.00 8.18 7.12
C MET A 45 25.09 8.50 8.32
N VAL A 46 25.33 7.79 9.43
CA VAL A 46 24.71 8.10 10.72
C VAL A 46 25.35 9.38 11.27
N THR A 47 24.54 10.40 11.54
CA THR A 47 25.01 11.68 12.07
C THR A 47 24.86 11.78 13.58
N ARG A 48 23.94 11.01 14.18
CA ARG A 48 23.71 10.97 15.62
C ARG A 48 23.03 9.66 16.02
N ILE A 49 23.38 9.13 17.18
CA ILE A 49 22.65 8.02 17.82
C ILE A 49 21.75 8.63 18.90
N ILE A 50 20.45 8.31 18.87
CA ILE A 50 19.48 8.80 19.85
C ILE A 50 19.28 7.75 20.94
N ASP A 51 19.08 6.51 20.50
CA ASP A 51 18.72 5.36 21.31
C ASP A 51 19.23 4.04 20.70
N GLY A 52 19.03 2.92 21.40
CA GLY A 52 19.44 1.58 20.95
C GLY A 52 18.78 1.14 19.64
N ASP A 53 17.57 1.60 19.35
CA ASP A 53 16.84 1.32 18.12
C ASP A 53 16.62 2.55 17.22
N THR A 54 17.05 3.74 17.66
CA THR A 54 16.73 5.01 17.01
C THR A 54 17.98 5.84 16.71
N VAL A 55 18.16 6.21 15.44
CA VAL A 55 19.31 6.98 14.95
C VAL A 55 18.89 8.13 14.05
N ILE A 56 19.74 9.15 13.95
CA ILE A 56 19.61 10.21 12.94
C ILE A 56 20.56 9.89 11.79
N ILE A 57 20.02 9.82 10.58
CA ILE A 57 20.77 9.60 9.35
C ILE A 57 20.48 10.79 8.44
N GLU A 58 21.52 11.56 8.10
CA GLU A 58 21.42 12.73 7.21
C GLU A 58 20.36 13.78 7.63
N GLY A 59 20.02 13.83 8.93
CA GLY A 59 19.01 14.74 9.49
C GLY A 59 17.61 14.14 9.65
N GLU A 60 17.39 12.92 9.16
CA GLU A 60 16.15 12.17 9.32
C GLU A 60 16.24 11.21 10.52
N SER A 61 15.17 11.13 11.31
CA SER A 61 15.06 10.17 12.41
C SER A 61 14.57 8.82 11.88
N VAL A 62 15.32 7.76 12.15
CA VAL A 62 15.06 6.40 11.68
C VAL A 62 15.01 5.44 12.86
N ARG A 63 13.96 4.62 12.93
CA ARG A 63 13.80 3.53 13.90
C ARG A 63 14.03 2.18 13.23
N LEU A 64 14.82 1.33 13.87
CA LEU A 64 15.17 0.00 13.37
C LEU A 64 13.99 -0.96 13.55
N LEU A 65 13.50 -1.55 12.45
CA LEU A 65 12.40 -2.50 12.52
C LEU A 65 12.87 -3.84 13.10
N GLY A 66 12.10 -4.41 14.02
CA GLY A 66 12.41 -5.69 14.65
C GLY A 66 13.42 -5.61 15.79
N MET A 67 13.82 -4.39 16.18
CA MET A 67 14.55 -4.11 17.41
C MET A 67 13.70 -3.15 18.25
N ASP A 68 13.57 -3.45 19.53
CA ASP A 68 12.87 -2.61 20.50
C ASP A 68 13.76 -2.60 21.74
N THR A 69 14.34 -1.44 22.03
CA THR A 69 15.31 -1.26 23.11
C THR A 69 14.69 -0.41 24.21
N ASP A 70 15.01 -0.76 25.45
CA ASP A 70 14.63 -0.01 26.65
C ASP A 70 14.87 1.50 26.47
N GLU A 71 13.87 2.34 26.78
CA GLU A 71 13.97 3.79 26.58
C GLU A 71 14.54 4.54 27.80
N ARG A 72 14.78 5.85 27.62
CA ARG A 72 15.34 6.75 28.65
C ARG A 72 14.59 6.61 29.97
N GLY A 73 15.26 6.05 30.97
CA GLY A 73 14.72 5.89 32.32
C GLY A 73 14.49 4.44 32.74
N GLU A 74 14.63 3.49 31.82
CA GLU A 74 14.61 2.05 32.13
C GLU A 74 15.98 1.56 32.64
N PRO A 75 16.05 0.44 33.38
CA PRO A 75 17.24 -0.01 34.10
C PRO A 75 18.50 -0.22 33.25
N CYS A 76 18.32 -0.49 31.94
CA CYS A 76 19.38 -0.83 31.01
C CYS A 76 19.60 0.22 29.90
N TYR A 77 19.15 1.47 30.14
CA TYR A 77 19.35 2.60 29.23
C TYR A 77 20.78 3.15 29.20
#